data_AF-A0A371JVL4-F1
#
_entry.id   AF-A0A371JVL4-F1
#
_cell.length_a   1.000
_cell.length_b   1.000
_cell.length_c   1.000
_cell.angle_alpha   90.00
_cell.angle_beta   90.00
_cell.angle_gamma   90.00
#
_symmetry.space_group_name_H-M   'P 1'
#
loop_
_entity.id
_entity.type
_entity.pdbx_description
1 polymer ?
#
loop_
_entity_poly.entity_id
_entity_poly.type
_entity_poly.pdbx_seq_one_letter_code
_entity_poly.pdbx_strand_id
1 'polypeptide(L)'
;MQSPNYGDNPQHYKNLIAQINEEANFPMYLHQNGYKLVQQSAGSMEFQNDEDRIVLQTMRKPMTYFNRNDSCDKGLFFKYLLQRSANFYKAIESGLEITNRTYDLGNTVIKITKSNAFLKSLEEKYNIVPLRNSNYLRIHRGICKATINSPLFRGRIFNAYHIRDNGGRIANIAFPKYDLAGDPKNYILYNKPYRRRADNKVKKFRLVLNQKDHFLFHSKIMARPTRIIFGESGIDLLSYQELHGKKDDFYVSFGGNVHREKLQFFMQLITPMLQNKGLELKSIMDNDISGHEYDLKIFTALINQNNTDLYAEASFKNGNVSLSIHYTEKVRNRIASHKNLLEEKLTSDLRRDNHVFGLVRCVGFSDKLLLEFSLQEVINTTHIIRQQNVFKTLLDAINGLYLPFTANIHKSNGKDWNDDLMVSKKTKFIKMEKVVPKELGIGDQIELKSPKGPEGATNKGTIKSIKPNGVECDFGLTYTYAIPYLAIVSHFKNTAFLSREREDERTKKNDNLQNHIA
;
A
#
# COMPACT_ATOMS: atom_id res chain seq x y z
N MET A 1 46.52 -6.65 -31.57
CA MET A 1 46.22 -5.26 -31.15
C MET A 1 46.11 -5.26 -29.63
N GLN A 2 46.87 -4.44 -28.91
CA GLN A 2 46.75 -4.32 -27.46
C GLN A 2 45.41 -3.64 -27.13
N SER A 3 44.59 -4.27 -26.29
CA SER A 3 43.34 -3.66 -25.80
C SER A 3 43.67 -2.37 -25.04
N PRO A 4 42.89 -1.28 -25.22
CA PRO A 4 43.14 0.00 -24.54
C PRO A 4 43.05 -0.17 -23.03
N ASN A 5 43.74 0.65 -22.22
CA ASN A 5 43.59 0.60 -20.77
C ASN A 5 42.17 1.07 -20.37
N TYR A 6 41.60 0.54 -19.29
CA TYR A 6 40.30 0.97 -18.77
C TYR A 6 40.24 2.48 -18.52
N GLY A 7 41.34 3.08 -18.04
CA GLY A 7 41.42 4.52 -17.80
C GLY A 7 41.25 5.36 -19.08
N ASP A 8 41.72 4.84 -20.22
CA ASP A 8 41.73 5.57 -21.49
C ASP A 8 40.42 5.42 -22.26
N ASN A 9 39.73 4.29 -22.10
CA ASN A 9 38.43 4.06 -22.73
C ASN A 9 37.47 3.26 -21.82
N PRO A 10 36.88 3.90 -20.80
CA PRO A 10 35.94 3.24 -19.89
C PRO A 10 34.68 2.73 -20.60
N GLN A 11 34.27 3.38 -21.69
CA GLN A 11 33.06 3.02 -22.42
C GLN A 11 33.22 1.69 -23.17
N HIS A 12 34.39 1.44 -23.74
CA HIS A 12 34.72 0.16 -24.36
C HIS A 12 34.50 -1.01 -23.38
N TYR A 13 35.06 -0.93 -22.18
CA TYR A 13 34.91 -1.99 -21.18
C TYR A 13 33.49 -2.10 -20.60
N LYS A 14 32.76 -0.99 -20.48
CA LYS A 14 31.33 -1.06 -20.11
C LYS A 14 30.52 -1.86 -21.13
N ASN A 15 30.81 -1.67 -22.42
CA ASN A 15 30.15 -2.43 -23.49
C ASN A 15 30.51 -3.92 -23.42
N LEU A 16 31.78 -4.26 -23.18
CA LEU A 16 32.20 -5.66 -22.99
C LEU A 16 31.53 -6.32 -21.78
N ILE A 17 31.43 -5.60 -20.65
CA ILE A 17 30.75 -6.11 -19.45
C ILE A 17 29.26 -6.33 -19.72
N ALA A 18 28.61 -5.43 -20.45
CA ALA A 18 27.21 -5.59 -20.84
C ALA A 18 27.04 -6.86 -21.69
N GLN A 19 27.87 -7.02 -22.73
CA GLN A 19 27.89 -8.21 -23.59
C GLN A 19 28.08 -9.49 -22.76
N ILE A 20 29.08 -9.55 -21.89
CA ILE A 20 29.35 -10.72 -21.03
C ILE A 20 28.13 -11.08 -20.18
N ASN A 21 27.44 -10.09 -19.61
CA ASN A 21 26.27 -10.35 -18.77
C ASN A 21 25.04 -10.80 -19.55
N GLU A 22 24.89 -10.36 -20.79
CA GLU A 22 23.76 -10.68 -21.66
C GLU A 22 23.91 -12.04 -22.36
N GLU A 23 25.11 -12.36 -22.83
CA GLU A 23 25.36 -13.51 -23.71
C GLU A 23 25.81 -14.76 -22.96
N ALA A 24 26.38 -14.63 -21.76
CA ALA A 24 26.91 -15.78 -21.04
C ALA A 24 25.82 -16.74 -20.52
N ASN A 25 26.01 -18.04 -20.77
CA ASN A 25 25.17 -19.09 -20.20
C ASN A 25 25.62 -19.45 -18.77
N PHE A 26 25.25 -18.60 -17.81
CA PHE A 26 25.65 -18.72 -16.40
C PHE A 26 25.32 -20.10 -15.78
N PRO A 27 24.12 -20.69 -15.96
CA PRO A 27 23.84 -22.05 -15.46
C PRO A 27 24.80 -23.11 -15.99
N MET A 28 25.09 -23.08 -17.30
CA MET A 28 25.99 -24.05 -17.93
C MET A 28 27.44 -23.87 -17.45
N TYR A 29 27.87 -22.62 -17.31
CA TYR A 29 29.18 -22.31 -16.76
C TYR A 29 29.36 -22.89 -15.36
N LEU A 30 28.38 -22.72 -14.46
CA LEU A 30 28.46 -23.29 -13.11
C LEU A 30 28.56 -24.83 -13.15
N HIS A 31 27.74 -25.47 -13.98
CA HIS A 31 27.77 -26.93 -14.15
C HIS A 31 29.14 -27.45 -14.60
N GLN A 32 29.77 -26.79 -15.58
CA GLN A 32 31.11 -27.15 -16.07
C GLN A 32 32.21 -26.93 -15.02
N ASN A 33 32.01 -25.99 -14.10
CA ASN A 33 32.95 -25.67 -13.01
C ASN A 33 32.63 -26.46 -11.72
N GLY A 34 32.03 -27.65 -11.86
CA GLY A 34 31.85 -28.59 -10.75
C GLY A 34 30.66 -28.30 -9.83
N TYR A 35 29.82 -27.30 -10.13
CA TYR A 35 28.62 -27.06 -9.35
C TYR A 35 27.50 -28.02 -9.76
N LYS A 36 26.85 -28.62 -8.77
CA LYS A 36 25.67 -29.47 -8.95
C LYS A 36 24.40 -28.66 -8.76
N LEU A 37 23.45 -28.78 -9.70
CA LEU A 37 22.13 -28.18 -9.55
C LEU A 37 21.36 -28.91 -8.43
N VAL A 38 21.08 -28.24 -7.32
CA VAL A 38 20.42 -28.81 -6.13
C VAL A 38 18.95 -28.42 -6.03
N GLN A 39 18.54 -27.27 -6.58
CA GLN A 39 17.15 -26.85 -6.59
C GLN A 39 16.83 -26.02 -7.84
N GLN A 40 15.67 -26.24 -8.44
CA GLN A 40 15.16 -25.43 -9.55
C GLN A 40 13.72 -25.03 -9.27
N SER A 41 13.41 -23.76 -9.48
CA SER A 41 12.06 -23.21 -9.43
C SER A 41 11.78 -22.41 -10.70
N ALA A 42 10.53 -21.97 -10.88
CA ALA A 42 10.14 -21.17 -12.04
C ALA A 42 10.97 -19.89 -12.22
N GLY A 43 11.59 -19.37 -11.15
CA GLY A 43 12.39 -18.14 -11.21
C GLY A 43 13.77 -18.20 -10.58
N SER A 44 14.25 -19.40 -10.24
CA SER A 44 15.60 -19.56 -9.70
C SER A 44 16.19 -20.92 -9.98
N MET A 45 17.51 -20.97 -10.10
CA MET A 45 18.31 -22.20 -10.09
C MET A 45 19.34 -22.10 -8.98
N GLU A 46 19.49 -23.14 -8.18
CA GLU A 46 20.41 -23.19 -7.06
C GLU A 46 21.45 -24.28 -7.30
N PHE A 47 22.70 -23.86 -7.29
CA PHE A 47 23.89 -24.64 -7.60
C PHE A 47 24.76 -24.74 -6.36
N GLN A 48 25.35 -25.89 -6.11
CA GLN A 48 26.20 -26.15 -4.95
C GLN A 48 27.45 -26.92 -5.37
N ASN A 49 28.60 -26.49 -4.87
CA ASN A 49 29.82 -27.31 -4.79
C ASN A 49 30.25 -27.39 -3.31
N ASP A 50 31.49 -27.80 -3.04
CA ASP A 50 31.97 -28.00 -1.67
C ASP A 50 32.16 -26.67 -0.91
N GLU A 51 32.32 -25.55 -1.61
CA GLU A 51 32.65 -24.24 -1.03
C GLU A 51 31.45 -23.27 -1.06
N ASP A 52 30.70 -23.28 -2.15
CA ASP A 52 29.74 -22.27 -2.54
C ASP A 52 28.33 -22.84 -2.72
N ARG A 53 27.35 -21.97 -2.48
CA ARG A 53 25.94 -22.24 -2.73
C ARG A 53 25.29 -21.09 -3.48
N ILE A 54 25.40 -21.13 -4.81
CA ILE A 54 25.02 -20.06 -5.73
C ILE A 54 23.56 -20.18 -6.14
N VAL A 55 22.79 -19.11 -5.93
CA VAL A 55 21.40 -18.99 -6.41
C VAL A 55 21.36 -18.03 -7.58
N LEU A 56 21.01 -18.53 -8.75
CA LEU A 56 20.71 -17.76 -9.95
C LEU A 56 19.23 -17.35 -9.97
N GLN A 57 18.95 -16.09 -10.30
CA GLN A 57 17.61 -15.53 -10.47
C GLN A 57 17.26 -15.46 -11.96
N THR A 58 16.65 -16.52 -12.47
CA THR A 58 16.47 -16.76 -13.92
C THR A 58 15.41 -15.88 -14.57
N MET A 59 14.57 -15.18 -13.79
CA MET A 59 13.56 -14.24 -14.31
C MET A 59 14.14 -12.88 -14.71
N ARG A 60 15.39 -12.59 -14.34
CA ARG A 60 16.05 -11.33 -14.69
C ARG A 60 16.84 -11.49 -15.98
N LYS A 61 16.83 -10.43 -16.80
CA LYS A 61 17.65 -10.31 -18.01
C LYS A 61 18.43 -8.99 -17.93
N PRO A 62 19.77 -9.00 -17.79
CA PRO A 62 20.62 -10.18 -17.58
C PRO A 62 20.39 -10.88 -16.22
N MET A 63 20.76 -12.15 -16.13
CA MET A 63 20.56 -12.99 -14.94
C MET A 63 21.44 -12.51 -13.78
N THR A 64 20.88 -12.41 -12.57
CA THR A 64 21.66 -12.09 -11.35
C THR A 64 21.83 -13.30 -10.46
N TYR A 65 22.89 -13.33 -9.65
CA TYR A 65 23.14 -14.35 -8.65
C TYR A 65 23.35 -13.78 -7.24
N PHE A 66 23.23 -14.64 -6.24
CA PHE A 66 23.80 -14.43 -4.92
C PHE A 66 24.28 -15.76 -4.33
N ASN A 67 25.34 -15.72 -3.53
CA ASN A 67 25.81 -16.85 -2.76
C ASN A 67 25.07 -16.92 -1.41
N ARG A 68 24.61 -18.10 -1.00
CA ARG A 68 24.00 -18.29 0.32
C ARG A 68 25.04 -18.29 1.44
N ASN A 69 26.28 -18.66 1.13
CA ASN A 69 27.35 -18.78 2.11
C ASN A 69 28.05 -17.42 2.34
N ASP A 70 27.98 -16.49 1.38
CA ASP A 70 28.50 -15.13 1.50
C ASP A 70 27.50 -14.09 0.96
N SER A 71 27.00 -13.23 1.84
CA SER A 71 26.03 -12.18 1.50
C SER A 71 26.59 -11.01 0.67
N CYS A 72 27.92 -10.92 0.56
CA CYS A 72 28.65 -9.93 -0.25
C CYS A 72 28.94 -10.42 -1.67
N ASP A 73 28.98 -11.74 -1.89
CA ASP A 73 29.13 -12.42 -3.18
C ASP A 73 27.78 -12.50 -3.92
N LYS A 74 27.47 -11.43 -4.64
CA LYS A 74 26.22 -11.28 -5.42
C LYS A 74 26.36 -10.26 -6.52
N GLY A 75 25.65 -10.45 -7.63
CA GLY A 75 25.66 -9.50 -8.75
C GLY A 75 25.22 -10.13 -10.06
N LEU A 76 25.76 -9.61 -11.16
CA LEU A 76 25.65 -10.20 -12.49
C LEU A 76 26.82 -11.15 -12.76
N PHE A 77 26.78 -11.89 -13.86
CA PHE A 77 27.80 -12.87 -14.21
C PHE A 77 29.23 -12.31 -14.21
N PHE A 78 29.44 -11.10 -14.74
CA PHE A 78 30.76 -10.47 -14.71
C PHE A 78 31.27 -10.23 -13.29
N LYS A 79 30.38 -9.89 -12.34
CA LYS A 79 30.78 -9.71 -10.94
C LYS A 79 31.18 -11.03 -10.28
N TYR A 80 30.51 -12.12 -10.66
CA TYR A 80 30.91 -13.47 -10.25
C TYR A 80 32.34 -13.79 -10.70
N LEU A 81 32.64 -13.51 -11.98
CA LEU A 81 33.99 -13.72 -12.54
C LEU A 81 35.03 -12.83 -11.88
N LEU A 82 34.71 -11.54 -11.69
CA LEU A 82 35.63 -10.57 -11.08
C LEU A 82 36.06 -10.98 -9.67
N GLN A 83 35.14 -11.51 -8.86
CA GLN A 83 35.43 -11.97 -7.50
C GLN A 83 36.29 -13.24 -7.47
N ARG A 84 36.40 -13.96 -8.59
CA ARG A 84 37.14 -15.22 -8.74
C ARG A 84 38.31 -15.10 -9.73
N SER A 85 38.66 -13.88 -10.13
CA SER A 85 39.75 -13.60 -11.08
C SER A 85 40.86 -12.79 -10.40
N ALA A 86 42.10 -12.97 -10.86
CA ALA A 86 43.26 -12.26 -10.30
C ALA A 86 43.18 -10.73 -10.48
N ASN A 87 42.54 -10.25 -11.56
CA ASN A 87 42.33 -8.84 -11.82
C ASN A 87 41.17 -8.61 -12.81
N PHE A 88 40.80 -7.34 -13.00
CA PHE A 88 39.74 -6.89 -13.89
C PHE A 88 39.89 -7.37 -15.34
N TYR A 89 41.10 -7.25 -15.92
CA TYR A 89 41.33 -7.61 -17.32
C TYR A 89 41.24 -9.12 -17.54
N LYS A 90 41.69 -9.93 -16.58
CA LYS A 90 41.53 -11.39 -16.61
C LYS A 90 40.07 -11.82 -16.51
N ALA A 91 39.24 -11.07 -15.76
CA ALA A 91 37.81 -11.31 -15.72
C ALA A 91 37.12 -10.97 -17.06
N ILE A 92 37.57 -9.90 -17.74
CA ILE A 92 37.07 -9.53 -19.08
C ILE A 92 37.44 -10.59 -20.11
N GLU A 93 38.71 -11.01 -20.14
CA GLU A 93 39.21 -12.07 -21.03
C GLU A 93 38.43 -13.37 -20.83
N SER A 94 38.32 -13.83 -19.58
CA SER A 94 37.55 -15.04 -19.24
C SER A 94 36.08 -14.91 -19.64
N GLY A 95 35.47 -13.76 -19.39
CA GLY A 95 34.07 -13.50 -19.74
C GLY A 95 33.82 -13.60 -21.25
N LEU A 96 34.70 -13.01 -22.06
CA LEU A 96 34.59 -13.05 -23.53
C LEU A 96 34.88 -14.44 -24.10
N GLU A 97 35.81 -15.20 -23.51
CA GLU A 97 36.01 -16.59 -23.87
C GLU A 97 34.75 -17.42 -23.61
N ILE A 98 34.06 -17.19 -22.49
CA ILE A 98 32.85 -17.91 -22.11
C ILE A 98 31.69 -17.57 -23.06
N THR A 99 31.53 -16.31 -23.47
CA THR A 99 30.49 -15.93 -24.44
C THR A 99 30.77 -16.47 -25.84
N ASN A 100 32.03 -16.61 -26.23
CA ASN A 100 32.43 -17.12 -27.54
C ASN A 100 32.46 -18.66 -27.64
N ARG A 101 32.27 -19.38 -26.52
CA ARG A 101 32.14 -20.85 -26.55
C ARG A 101 30.78 -21.24 -27.14
N THR A 102 30.78 -21.80 -28.33
CA THR A 102 29.64 -22.59 -28.84
C THR A 102 29.47 -23.83 -27.98
N TYR A 103 28.45 -23.82 -27.12
CA TYR A 103 28.05 -25.01 -26.38
C TYR A 103 27.45 -26.01 -27.37
N ASP A 104 28.13 -27.15 -27.55
CA ASP A 104 27.60 -28.27 -28.32
C ASP A 104 26.35 -28.80 -27.60
N LEU A 105 25.18 -28.50 -28.15
CA LEU A 105 23.86 -28.82 -27.59
C LEU A 105 23.52 -30.32 -27.76
N GLY A 106 24.51 -31.20 -27.60
CA GLY A 106 24.33 -32.64 -27.53
C GLY A 106 23.69 -33.04 -26.20
N ASN A 107 22.36 -33.08 -26.17
CA ASN A 107 21.50 -33.86 -25.25
C ASN A 107 21.92 -34.00 -23.76
N THR A 108 22.62 -33.02 -23.19
CA THR A 108 23.01 -33.05 -21.78
C THR A 108 21.89 -32.45 -20.95
N VAL A 109 20.83 -33.24 -20.74
CA VAL A 109 19.80 -32.93 -19.75
C VAL A 109 20.48 -32.97 -18.38
N ILE A 110 20.60 -31.82 -17.72
CA ILE A 110 21.04 -31.74 -16.31
C ILE A 110 20.07 -32.62 -15.50
N LYS A 111 20.51 -33.84 -15.18
CA LYS A 111 19.66 -34.83 -14.50
C LYS A 111 19.44 -34.40 -13.06
N ILE A 112 18.17 -34.14 -12.73
CA ILE A 112 17.72 -33.80 -11.39
C ILE A 112 17.75 -35.06 -10.53
N THR A 113 18.60 -35.10 -9.51
CA THR A 113 18.44 -36.06 -8.41
C THR A 113 17.27 -35.59 -7.53
N LYS A 114 16.03 -35.84 -7.97
CA LYS A 114 14.82 -35.45 -7.22
C LYS A 114 14.72 -36.29 -5.94
N SER A 115 14.66 -35.64 -4.78
CA SER A 115 13.91 -36.24 -3.67
C SER A 115 12.42 -36.13 -4.00
N ASN A 116 11.72 -37.26 -4.00
CA ASN A 116 10.30 -37.37 -4.33
C ASN A 116 9.40 -36.79 -3.23
N ALA A 117 9.43 -35.49 -3.01
CA ALA A 117 8.38 -34.77 -2.30
C ALA A 117 7.76 -33.76 -3.26
N PHE A 118 6.53 -34.04 -3.72
CA PHE A 118 5.68 -33.03 -4.35
C PHE A 118 5.50 -31.86 -3.35
N LEU A 119 6.34 -30.83 -3.48
CA LEU A 119 6.22 -29.60 -2.71
C LEU A 119 4.98 -28.89 -3.22
N LYS A 120 3.86 -29.07 -2.51
CA LYS A 120 2.63 -28.30 -2.74
C LYS A 120 2.96 -26.82 -2.88
N SER A 121 2.38 -26.17 -3.89
CA SER A 121 2.51 -24.73 -4.09
C SER A 121 2.03 -23.98 -2.83
N LEU A 122 2.44 -22.72 -2.67
CA LEU A 122 2.02 -21.95 -1.49
C LEU A 122 0.49 -21.82 -1.44
N GLU A 123 -0.16 -21.60 -2.58
CA GLU A 123 -1.61 -21.56 -2.74
C GLU A 123 -2.27 -22.88 -2.30
N GLU A 124 -1.72 -24.02 -2.73
CA GLU A 124 -2.18 -25.36 -2.34
C GLU A 124 -1.99 -25.68 -0.85
N LYS A 125 -1.30 -24.82 -0.08
CA LYS A 125 -1.20 -24.96 1.38
C LYS A 125 -2.31 -24.21 2.12
N TYR A 126 -3.16 -23.48 1.42
CA TYR A 126 -4.26 -22.74 2.01
C TYR A 126 -5.61 -23.21 1.46
N ASN A 127 -6.57 -23.42 2.36
CA ASN A 127 -7.96 -23.65 2.02
C ASN A 127 -8.72 -22.31 2.12
N ILE A 128 -9.23 -21.83 0.97
CA ILE A 128 -10.01 -20.59 0.89
C ILE A 128 -11.49 -20.93 1.07
N VAL A 129 -12.14 -20.29 2.04
CA VAL A 129 -13.55 -20.52 2.36
C VAL A 129 -14.29 -19.20 2.58
N PRO A 130 -15.64 -19.16 2.47
CA PRO A 130 -16.41 -17.97 2.78
C PRO A 130 -16.06 -17.37 4.14
N LEU A 131 -16.13 -16.04 4.28
CA LEU A 131 -15.82 -15.35 5.53
C LEU A 131 -16.78 -15.76 6.66
N ARG A 132 -16.36 -16.69 7.50
CA ARG A 132 -17.07 -17.17 8.71
C ARG A 132 -16.50 -16.55 9.97
N ASN A 133 -15.19 -16.31 10.01
CA ASN A 133 -14.49 -15.65 11.11
C ASN A 133 -13.95 -14.30 10.66
N SER A 134 -14.67 -13.24 11.02
CA SER A 134 -14.29 -11.86 10.74
C SER A 134 -13.65 -11.17 11.95
N ASN A 135 -13.19 -11.90 12.97
CA ASN A 135 -12.72 -11.30 14.23
C ASN A 135 -11.51 -10.39 14.00
N TYR A 136 -10.60 -10.74 13.09
CA TYR A 136 -9.50 -9.86 12.75
C TYR A 136 -10.00 -8.50 12.24
N LEU A 137 -10.96 -8.48 11.31
CA LEU A 137 -11.54 -7.22 10.80
C LEU A 137 -12.33 -6.47 11.88
N ARG A 138 -13.18 -7.17 12.63
CA ARG A 138 -14.12 -6.54 13.58
C ARG A 138 -13.47 -6.07 14.87
N ILE A 139 -12.64 -6.92 15.47
CA ILE A 139 -12.08 -6.69 16.81
C ILE A 139 -10.75 -5.95 16.70
N HIS A 140 -9.88 -6.36 15.76
CA HIS A 140 -8.53 -5.80 15.67
C HIS A 140 -8.40 -4.61 14.72
N ARG A 141 -9.26 -4.55 13.71
CA ARG A 141 -9.30 -3.47 12.73
C ARG A 141 -10.50 -2.54 12.89
N GLY A 142 -11.39 -2.84 13.84
CA GLY A 142 -12.55 -2.02 14.14
C GLY A 142 -13.62 -1.98 13.05
N ILE A 143 -13.49 -2.71 11.94
CA ILE A 143 -14.44 -2.63 10.81
C ILE A 143 -15.78 -3.27 11.21
N CYS A 144 -16.89 -2.56 11.04
CA CYS A 144 -18.18 -3.06 11.49
C CYS A 144 -18.73 -4.17 10.58
N LYS A 145 -19.66 -4.96 11.14
CA LYS A 145 -20.32 -6.05 10.40
C LYS A 145 -21.14 -5.53 9.20
N ALA A 146 -21.69 -4.32 9.30
CA ALA A 146 -22.46 -3.71 8.23
C ALA A 146 -21.59 -3.39 7.01
N THR A 147 -20.39 -2.83 7.21
CA THR A 147 -19.41 -2.57 6.14
C THR A 147 -19.02 -3.85 5.42
N ILE A 148 -18.66 -4.91 6.17
CA ILE A 148 -18.28 -6.22 5.62
C ILE A 148 -19.42 -6.86 4.80
N ASN A 149 -20.66 -6.71 5.27
CA ASN A 149 -21.85 -7.28 4.63
C ASN A 149 -22.56 -6.33 3.67
N SER A 150 -21.97 -5.17 3.38
CA SER A 150 -22.54 -4.20 2.44
C SER A 150 -22.67 -4.83 1.04
N PRO A 151 -23.57 -4.33 0.19
CA PRO A 151 -23.70 -4.81 -1.19
C PRO A 151 -22.36 -4.85 -1.95
N LEU A 152 -21.48 -3.88 -1.68
CA LEU A 152 -20.17 -3.73 -2.31
C LEU A 152 -19.18 -4.84 -1.92
N PHE A 153 -19.15 -5.25 -0.65
CA PHE A 153 -18.12 -6.15 -0.12
C PHE A 153 -18.62 -7.56 0.23
N ARG A 154 -19.94 -7.78 0.32
CA ARG A 154 -20.50 -9.10 0.64
C ARG A 154 -20.10 -10.15 -0.40
N GLY A 155 -19.43 -11.21 0.05
CA GLY A 155 -18.91 -12.27 -0.83
C GLY A 155 -17.63 -11.90 -1.58
N ARG A 156 -16.97 -10.79 -1.22
CA ARG A 156 -15.66 -10.39 -1.77
C ARG A 156 -14.50 -10.63 -0.80
N ILE A 157 -14.78 -10.99 0.44
CA ILE A 157 -13.78 -11.24 1.49
C ILE A 157 -13.95 -12.67 1.98
N PHE A 158 -12.84 -13.36 2.23
CA PHE A 158 -12.82 -14.79 2.55
C PHE A 158 -11.94 -15.06 3.77
N ASN A 159 -12.05 -16.27 4.31
CA ASN A 159 -11.05 -16.81 5.22
C ASN A 159 -10.08 -17.74 4.48
N ALA A 160 -8.81 -17.71 4.86
CA ALA A 160 -7.80 -18.67 4.40
C ALA A 160 -7.19 -19.43 5.59
N TYR A 161 -7.31 -20.75 5.58
CA TYR A 161 -6.78 -21.65 6.61
C TYR A 161 -5.61 -22.45 6.07
N HIS A 162 -4.52 -22.58 6.82
CA HIS A 162 -3.38 -23.38 6.40
C HIS A 162 -3.65 -24.89 6.62
N ILE A 163 -3.29 -25.74 5.65
CA ILE A 163 -3.68 -27.17 5.62
C ILE A 163 -2.99 -28.01 6.72
N ARG A 164 -1.82 -27.59 7.21
CA ARG A 164 -1.07 -28.34 8.25
C ARG A 164 -1.44 -27.99 9.69
N ASP A 165 -2.43 -27.13 9.89
CA ASP A 165 -2.81 -26.78 11.26
C ASP A 165 -3.72 -27.90 11.79
N ASN A 166 -3.21 -28.68 12.75
CA ASN A 166 -3.86 -29.81 13.44
C ASN A 166 -5.17 -29.40 14.17
N GLY A 167 -6.19 -28.96 13.43
CA GLY A 167 -7.41 -28.34 13.98
C GLY A 167 -7.22 -26.90 14.50
N GLY A 168 -6.00 -26.36 14.46
CA GLY A 168 -5.67 -24.99 14.86
C GLY A 168 -6.14 -23.94 13.85
N ARG A 169 -7.32 -23.35 14.07
CA ARG A 169 -8.01 -22.45 13.14
C ARG A 169 -7.43 -21.02 13.10
N ILE A 170 -6.20 -20.80 12.63
CA ILE A 170 -5.78 -19.43 12.32
C ILE A 170 -6.52 -18.96 11.07
N ALA A 171 -7.65 -18.28 11.30
CA ALA A 171 -8.44 -17.68 10.24
C ALA A 171 -7.74 -16.41 9.74
N ASN A 172 -7.00 -16.53 8.63
CA ASN A 172 -6.49 -15.35 7.93
C ASN A 172 -7.63 -14.70 7.15
N ILE A 173 -7.57 -13.39 6.95
CA ILE A 173 -8.46 -12.70 6.04
C ILE A 173 -7.84 -12.71 4.66
N ALA A 174 -8.59 -13.21 3.68
CA ALA A 174 -8.16 -13.31 2.30
C ALA A 174 -8.91 -12.30 1.43
N PHE A 175 -8.15 -11.44 0.75
CA PHE A 175 -8.66 -10.58 -0.30
C PHE A 175 -8.27 -11.19 -1.66
N PRO A 176 -9.24 -11.68 -2.45
CA PRO A 176 -8.99 -12.20 -3.79
C PRO A 176 -8.55 -11.10 -4.75
N LYS A 177 -7.68 -11.47 -5.68
CA LYS A 177 -7.26 -10.63 -6.79
C LYS A 177 -7.86 -11.21 -8.05
N TYR A 178 -8.69 -10.42 -8.73
CA TYR A 178 -9.52 -10.89 -9.84
C TYR A 178 -8.91 -10.50 -11.19
N ASP A 179 -9.22 -11.29 -12.21
CA ASP A 179 -9.07 -10.86 -13.60
C ASP A 179 -10.28 -9.99 -14.05
N LEU A 180 -10.27 -9.57 -15.32
CA LEU A 180 -11.36 -8.77 -15.89
C LEU A 180 -12.68 -9.55 -16.06
N ALA A 181 -12.64 -10.88 -16.07
CA ALA A 181 -13.83 -11.73 -16.08
C ALA A 181 -14.46 -11.87 -14.67
N GLY A 182 -13.76 -11.43 -13.63
CA GLY A 182 -14.21 -11.52 -12.26
C GLY A 182 -13.81 -12.81 -11.55
N ASP A 183 -12.91 -13.60 -12.13
CA ASP A 183 -12.39 -14.84 -11.56
C ASP A 183 -11.19 -14.58 -10.64
N PRO A 184 -11.15 -15.17 -9.43
CA PRO A 184 -10.01 -15.02 -8.55
C PRO A 184 -8.79 -15.75 -9.13
N LYS A 185 -7.66 -15.04 -9.29
CA LYS A 185 -6.39 -15.59 -9.80
C LYS A 185 -5.28 -15.64 -8.75
N ASN A 186 -5.44 -14.92 -7.64
CA ASN A 186 -4.51 -14.88 -6.53
C ASN A 186 -5.23 -14.38 -5.26
N TYR A 187 -4.60 -14.49 -4.10
CA TYR A 187 -5.08 -13.93 -2.85
C TYR A 187 -3.95 -13.23 -2.11
N ILE A 188 -4.30 -12.12 -1.46
CA ILE A 188 -3.48 -11.52 -0.42
C ILE A 188 -4.11 -11.77 0.95
N LEU A 189 -3.32 -12.32 1.86
CA LEU A 189 -3.73 -12.70 3.20
C LEU A 189 -3.25 -11.67 4.22
N TYR A 190 -4.11 -11.35 5.18
CA TYR A 190 -3.81 -10.50 6.33
C TYR A 190 -4.21 -11.18 7.64
N ASN A 191 -3.45 -10.90 8.69
CA ASN A 191 -3.77 -11.31 10.06
C ASN A 191 -3.04 -10.42 11.06
N LYS A 192 -3.18 -10.73 12.35
CA LYS A 192 -2.47 -10.06 13.44
C LYS A 192 -0.96 -10.13 13.20
N PRO A 193 -0.21 -9.10 13.57
CA PRO A 193 1.23 -9.20 13.68
C PRO A 193 1.62 -10.41 14.53
N TYR A 194 2.71 -11.07 14.18
CA TYR A 194 3.21 -12.25 14.88
C TYR A 194 4.64 -12.01 15.35
N ARG A 195 5.01 -12.64 16.46
CA ARG A 195 6.39 -12.60 16.95
C ARG A 195 7.19 -13.69 16.25
N ARG A 196 8.18 -13.32 15.45
CA ARG A 196 9.02 -14.29 14.74
C ARG A 196 10.02 -14.89 15.71
N ARG A 197 10.07 -16.22 15.81
CA ARG A 197 10.94 -16.94 16.76
C ARG A 197 12.43 -16.65 16.57
N ALA A 198 12.88 -16.51 15.33
CA ALA A 198 14.30 -16.35 14.99
C ALA A 198 14.93 -15.04 15.50
N ASP A 199 14.18 -13.94 15.51
CA ASP A 199 14.69 -12.61 15.89
C ASP A 199 13.89 -11.99 17.06
N ASN A 200 12.91 -12.71 17.60
CA ASN A 200 11.97 -12.27 18.64
C ASN A 200 11.25 -10.94 18.34
N LYS A 201 11.25 -10.48 17.08
CA LYS A 201 10.63 -9.22 16.64
C LYS A 201 9.18 -9.44 16.22
N VAL A 202 8.34 -8.45 16.50
CA VAL A 202 6.96 -8.41 15.99
C VAL A 202 7.01 -8.04 14.52
N LYS A 203 6.41 -8.87 13.65
CA LYS A 203 6.32 -8.66 12.21
C LYS A 203 4.87 -8.59 11.77
N LYS A 204 4.59 -7.71 10.80
CA LYS A 204 3.27 -7.66 10.15
C LYS A 204 3.04 -8.98 9.40
N PHE A 205 1.84 -9.56 9.55
CA PHE A 205 1.44 -10.70 8.74
C PHE A 205 0.77 -10.21 7.46
N ARG A 206 1.46 -10.42 6.33
CA ARG A 206 0.95 -10.19 4.99
C ARG A 206 1.57 -11.23 4.06
N LEU A 207 0.75 -11.91 3.26
CA LEU A 207 1.22 -12.96 2.36
C LEU A 207 0.47 -12.90 1.03
N VAL A 208 1.20 -12.92 -0.09
CA VAL A 208 0.63 -13.09 -1.43
C VAL A 208 0.81 -14.56 -1.81
N LEU A 209 -0.27 -15.25 -2.21
CA LEU A 209 -0.25 -16.71 -2.35
C LEU A 209 0.47 -17.21 -3.61
N ASN A 210 0.43 -16.46 -4.70
CA ASN A 210 1.13 -16.81 -5.94
C ASN A 210 1.72 -15.58 -6.65
N GLN A 211 2.44 -15.82 -7.75
CA GLN A 211 3.18 -14.79 -8.48
C GLN A 211 2.30 -13.88 -9.35
N LYS A 212 1.01 -14.18 -9.49
CA LYS A 212 0.05 -13.36 -10.25
C LYS A 212 -0.38 -12.14 -9.40
N ASP A 213 0.60 -11.37 -8.92
CA ASP A 213 0.38 -10.22 -8.03
C ASP A 213 -0.13 -9.00 -8.81
N HIS A 214 -0.02 -8.98 -10.14
CA HIS A 214 -0.48 -7.89 -11.00
C HIS A 214 -2.01 -7.69 -10.99
N PHE A 215 -2.77 -8.75 -10.65
CA PHE A 215 -4.21 -8.64 -10.44
C PHE A 215 -4.52 -7.86 -9.16
N LEU A 216 -5.71 -7.26 -9.14
CA LEU A 216 -6.13 -6.35 -8.07
C LEU A 216 -7.33 -6.90 -7.32
N PHE A 217 -7.40 -6.58 -6.03
CA PHE A 217 -8.64 -6.75 -5.30
C PHE A 217 -9.57 -5.60 -5.67
N HIS A 218 -10.86 -5.88 -5.83
CA HIS A 218 -11.87 -4.84 -5.97
C HIS A 218 -13.20 -5.27 -5.34
N SER A 219 -14.04 -4.29 -4.99
CA SER A 219 -15.42 -4.53 -4.58
C SER A 219 -16.24 -5.11 -5.74
N LYS A 220 -17.51 -5.45 -5.51
CA LYS A 220 -18.41 -5.73 -6.64
C LYS A 220 -18.45 -4.52 -7.58
N ILE A 221 -18.38 -4.81 -8.88
CA ILE A 221 -18.53 -3.81 -9.93
C ILE A 221 -19.99 -3.38 -9.93
N MET A 222 -20.22 -2.08 -9.77
CA MET A 222 -21.52 -1.46 -9.92
C MET A 222 -21.71 -1.08 -11.40
N ALA A 223 -22.95 -1.15 -11.91
CA ALA A 223 -23.20 -0.86 -13.33
C ALA A 223 -22.82 0.58 -13.72
N ARG A 224 -23.01 1.54 -12.79
CA ARG A 224 -22.67 2.96 -12.98
C ARG A 224 -22.16 3.55 -11.67
N PRO A 225 -20.88 3.34 -11.31
CA PRO A 225 -20.34 3.98 -10.12
C PRO A 225 -20.27 5.49 -10.31
N THR A 226 -20.48 6.27 -9.24
CA THR A 226 -20.21 7.73 -9.27
C THR A 226 -18.79 8.04 -8.85
N ARG A 227 -18.14 7.14 -8.10
CA ARG A 227 -16.74 7.27 -7.71
C ARG A 227 -15.99 5.96 -7.85
N ILE A 228 -14.75 6.05 -8.34
CA ILE A 228 -13.77 4.98 -8.22
C ILE A 228 -12.79 5.37 -7.11
N ILE A 229 -12.79 4.61 -6.03
CA ILE A 229 -11.92 4.81 -4.88
C ILE A 229 -10.80 3.77 -4.95
N PHE A 230 -9.54 4.19 -4.94
CA PHE A 230 -8.42 3.26 -5.01
C PHE A 230 -7.36 3.50 -3.95
N GLY A 231 -6.75 2.43 -3.44
CA GLY A 231 -5.79 2.50 -2.34
C GLY A 231 -4.88 1.28 -2.21
N GLU A 232 -4.07 1.24 -1.15
CA GLU A 232 -3.03 0.21 -1.00
C GLU A 232 -3.57 -1.15 -0.57
N SER A 233 -4.52 -1.19 0.37
CA SER A 233 -4.99 -2.43 0.98
C SER A 233 -6.52 -2.54 1.04
N GLY A 234 -7.04 -3.76 0.99
CA GLY A 234 -8.47 -4.01 1.18
C GLY A 234 -8.99 -3.62 2.56
N ILE A 235 -8.12 -3.54 3.58
CA ILE A 235 -8.47 -3.06 4.92
C ILE A 235 -8.72 -1.55 4.89
N ASP A 236 -7.91 -0.80 4.15
CA ASP A 236 -8.08 0.66 4.00
C ASP A 236 -9.34 0.98 3.20
N LEU A 237 -9.65 0.21 2.15
CA LEU A 237 -10.91 0.37 1.42
C LEU A 237 -12.13 0.19 2.33
N LEU A 238 -12.11 -0.84 3.18
CA LEU A 238 -13.18 -1.09 4.14
C LEU A 238 -13.27 0.03 5.18
N SER A 239 -12.12 0.50 5.66
CA SER A 239 -12.07 1.58 6.66
C SER A 239 -12.59 2.89 6.07
N TYR A 240 -12.22 3.20 4.83
CA TYR A 240 -12.70 4.35 4.09
C TYR A 240 -14.21 4.27 3.80
N GLN A 241 -14.72 3.11 3.40
CA GLN A 241 -16.17 2.91 3.19
C GLN A 241 -16.97 3.24 4.46
N GLU A 242 -16.45 2.90 5.63
CA GLU A 242 -17.13 3.15 6.91
C GLU A 242 -17.09 4.63 7.33
N LEU A 243 -16.02 5.35 6.98
CA LEU A 243 -15.84 6.76 7.31
C LEU A 243 -16.48 7.72 6.30
N HIS A 244 -16.41 7.39 5.01
CA HIS A 244 -16.66 8.32 3.90
C HIS A 244 -17.40 7.68 2.70
N GLY A 245 -17.77 6.41 2.81
CA GLY A 245 -18.32 5.63 1.71
C GLY A 245 -19.72 6.08 1.29
N LYS A 246 -19.99 5.90 0.00
CA LYS A 246 -21.33 6.03 -0.61
C LYS A 246 -21.78 4.67 -1.14
N LYS A 247 -23.07 4.55 -1.47
CA LYS A 247 -23.69 3.26 -1.86
C LYS A 247 -23.23 2.77 -3.25
N ASP A 248 -22.74 3.68 -4.07
CA ASP A 248 -22.43 3.55 -5.49
C ASP A 248 -20.92 3.71 -5.78
N ASP A 249 -20.10 3.66 -4.75
CA ASP A 249 -18.64 3.65 -4.88
C ASP A 249 -18.15 2.30 -5.43
N PHE A 250 -17.14 2.36 -6.30
CA PHE A 250 -16.36 1.20 -6.71
C PHE A 250 -14.96 1.26 -6.09
N TYR A 251 -14.55 0.22 -5.36
CA TYR A 251 -13.29 0.20 -4.64
C TYR A 251 -12.26 -0.72 -5.28
N VAL A 252 -11.02 -0.26 -5.41
CA VAL A 252 -9.90 -1.04 -5.98
C VAL A 252 -8.66 -0.96 -5.10
N SER A 253 -8.03 -2.10 -4.80
CA SER A 253 -6.81 -2.16 -4.01
C SER A 253 -5.66 -2.75 -4.80
N PHE A 254 -4.51 -2.08 -4.74
CA PHE A 254 -3.25 -2.56 -5.32
C PHE A 254 -2.67 -3.77 -4.56
N GLY A 255 -3.12 -4.01 -3.32
CA GLY A 255 -2.60 -5.05 -2.46
C GLY A 255 -1.10 -4.87 -2.18
N GLY A 256 -0.68 -3.62 -1.94
CA GLY A 256 0.70 -3.13 -1.74
C GLY A 256 1.33 -2.51 -2.99
N ASN A 257 2.63 -2.74 -3.21
CA ASN A 257 3.44 -1.97 -4.15
C ASN A 257 2.81 -1.83 -5.54
N VAL A 258 2.91 -0.62 -6.09
CA VAL A 258 2.45 -0.26 -7.43
C VAL A 258 3.61 -0.40 -8.42
N HIS A 259 3.47 -1.34 -9.36
CA HIS A 259 4.42 -1.58 -10.45
C HIS A 259 3.68 -1.62 -11.80
N ARG A 260 4.43 -1.63 -12.89
CA ARG A 260 3.93 -1.41 -14.26
C ARG A 260 2.74 -2.31 -14.62
N GLU A 261 2.83 -3.61 -14.35
CA GLU A 261 1.80 -4.58 -14.69
C GLU A 261 0.49 -4.34 -13.90
N LYS A 262 0.58 -3.91 -12.63
CA LYS A 262 -0.60 -3.50 -11.85
C LYS A 262 -1.23 -2.24 -12.39
N LEU A 263 -0.41 -1.27 -12.81
CA LEU A 263 -0.91 -0.03 -13.41
C LEU A 263 -1.65 -0.33 -14.71
N GLN A 264 -1.07 -1.16 -15.57
CA GLN A 264 -1.72 -1.59 -16.82
C GLN A 264 -3.04 -2.30 -16.55
N PHE A 265 -3.07 -3.24 -15.60
CA PHE A 265 -4.31 -3.92 -15.22
C PHE A 265 -5.33 -2.95 -14.61
N PHE A 266 -4.91 -2.03 -13.74
CA PHE A 266 -5.77 -1.01 -13.17
C PHE A 266 -6.45 -0.17 -14.25
N MET A 267 -5.69 0.28 -15.26
CA MET A 267 -6.24 1.03 -16.39
C MET A 267 -7.30 0.21 -17.13
N GLN A 268 -6.97 -1.03 -17.51
CA GLN A 268 -7.92 -1.92 -18.20
C GLN A 268 -9.22 -2.12 -17.40
N LEU A 269 -9.11 -2.25 -16.08
CA LEU A 269 -10.25 -2.43 -15.20
C LEU A 269 -11.19 -1.21 -15.16
N ILE A 270 -10.63 0.01 -15.12
CA ILE A 270 -11.42 1.23 -14.92
C ILE A 270 -11.84 1.92 -16.21
N THR A 271 -11.12 1.74 -17.32
CA THR A 271 -11.40 2.42 -18.60
C THR A 271 -12.86 2.30 -19.05
N PRO A 272 -13.54 1.15 -18.95
CA PRO A 272 -14.95 1.06 -19.32
C PRO A 272 -15.86 1.98 -18.48
N MET A 273 -15.47 2.26 -17.24
CA MET A 273 -16.25 3.09 -16.31
C MET A 273 -15.97 4.59 -16.51
N LEU A 274 -14.77 4.95 -16.96
CA LEU A 274 -14.36 6.35 -17.18
C LEU A 274 -15.19 7.08 -18.25
N GLN A 275 -15.95 6.34 -19.08
CA GLN A 275 -16.89 6.90 -20.05
C GLN A 275 -18.13 7.54 -19.39
N ASN A 276 -18.39 7.24 -18.11
CA ASN A 276 -19.53 7.78 -17.38
C ASN A 276 -19.33 9.26 -17.05
N LYS A 277 -20.20 10.14 -17.57
CA LYS A 277 -20.20 11.56 -17.23
C LYS A 277 -20.37 11.76 -15.73
N GLY A 278 -19.49 12.59 -15.13
CA GLY A 278 -19.54 12.93 -13.70
C GLY A 278 -18.90 11.90 -12.77
N LEU A 279 -18.22 10.88 -13.29
CA LEU A 279 -17.43 9.97 -12.47
C LEU A 279 -16.23 10.69 -11.82
N GLU A 280 -16.06 10.52 -10.52
CA GLU A 280 -14.90 10.98 -9.76
C GLU A 280 -13.90 9.84 -9.53
N LEU A 281 -12.63 10.06 -9.83
CA LEU A 281 -11.55 9.15 -9.47
C LEU A 281 -10.83 9.68 -8.22
N LYS A 282 -10.76 8.88 -7.16
CA LYS A 282 -10.23 9.32 -5.87
C LYS A 282 -9.18 8.36 -5.33
N SER A 283 -7.97 8.87 -5.15
CA SER A 283 -6.93 8.14 -4.46
C SER A 283 -7.10 8.23 -2.95
N ILE A 284 -6.93 7.10 -2.29
CA ILE A 284 -6.91 6.96 -0.83
C ILE A 284 -5.65 6.24 -0.34
N MET A 285 -4.54 6.36 -1.07
CA MET A 285 -3.23 5.81 -0.67
C MET A 285 -2.79 6.31 0.70
N ASP A 286 -1.95 5.53 1.38
CA ASP A 286 -1.44 5.83 2.72
C ASP A 286 -0.84 7.24 2.79
N ASN A 287 -0.93 7.86 3.97
CA ASN A 287 -0.33 9.16 4.22
C ASN A 287 1.13 9.00 4.68
N ASP A 288 1.93 8.32 3.85
CA ASP A 288 3.37 8.25 3.97
C ASP A 288 4.05 8.48 2.61
N ILE A 289 5.38 8.63 2.60
CA ILE A 289 6.16 8.95 1.40
C ILE A 289 5.84 7.98 0.26
N SER A 290 5.75 6.68 0.55
CA SER A 290 5.46 5.67 -0.47
C SER A 290 4.05 5.81 -1.04
N GLY A 291 3.06 6.09 -0.18
CA GLY A 291 1.70 6.35 -0.62
C GLY A 291 1.59 7.57 -1.56
N HIS A 292 2.32 8.65 -1.29
CA HIS A 292 2.38 9.82 -2.18
C HIS A 292 3.15 9.55 -3.48
N GLU A 293 4.21 8.72 -3.46
CA GLU A 293 4.85 8.26 -4.70
C GLU A 293 3.90 7.42 -5.57
N TYR A 294 3.06 6.58 -4.95
CA TYR A 294 2.08 5.78 -5.67
C TYR A 294 1.02 6.65 -6.35
N ASP A 295 0.59 7.74 -5.70
CA ASP A 295 -0.31 8.71 -6.33
C ASP A 295 0.29 9.27 -7.62
N LEU A 296 1.55 9.74 -7.56
CA LEU A 296 2.24 10.26 -8.74
C LEU A 296 2.34 9.21 -9.85
N LYS A 297 2.75 7.97 -9.52
CA LYS A 297 2.86 6.86 -10.49
C LYS A 297 1.53 6.57 -11.19
N ILE A 298 0.43 6.55 -10.43
CA ILE A 298 -0.90 6.24 -10.97
C ILE A 298 -1.42 7.39 -11.83
N PHE A 299 -1.35 8.64 -11.37
CA PHE A 299 -1.83 9.78 -12.15
C PHE A 299 -0.98 10.02 -13.40
N THR A 300 0.32 9.78 -13.34
CA THR A 300 1.20 9.80 -14.53
C THR A 300 0.76 8.75 -15.55
N ALA A 301 0.49 7.52 -15.11
CA ALA A 301 -0.02 6.46 -16.00
C ALA A 301 -1.40 6.80 -16.58
N LEU A 302 -2.29 7.42 -15.80
CA LEU A 302 -3.60 7.88 -16.26
C LEU A 302 -3.47 8.97 -17.33
N ILE A 303 -2.58 9.94 -17.14
CA ILE A 303 -2.32 10.99 -18.14
C ILE A 303 -1.89 10.36 -19.46
N ASN A 304 -0.93 9.42 -19.41
CA ASN A 304 -0.42 8.74 -20.60
C ASN A 304 -1.47 7.90 -21.32
N GLN A 305 -2.39 7.28 -20.58
CA GLN A 305 -3.44 6.45 -21.15
C GLN A 305 -4.55 7.28 -21.81
N ASN A 306 -4.78 8.51 -21.33
CA ASN A 306 -5.92 9.33 -21.74
C ASN A 306 -5.54 10.51 -22.65
N ASN A 307 -4.26 10.69 -22.98
CA ASN A 307 -3.78 11.75 -23.88
C ASN A 307 -2.89 11.16 -24.97
N THR A 308 -3.23 11.43 -26.23
CA THR A 308 -2.40 11.02 -27.39
C THR A 308 -1.31 12.03 -27.72
N ASP A 309 -1.51 13.29 -27.35
CA ASP A 309 -0.61 14.39 -27.70
C ASP A 309 0.38 14.75 -26.58
N LEU A 310 0.30 14.05 -25.44
CA LEU A 310 1.11 14.27 -24.24
C LEU A 310 1.70 12.95 -23.72
N TYR A 311 2.89 13.05 -23.15
CA TYR A 311 3.52 11.94 -22.42
C TYR A 311 4.15 12.46 -21.12
N ALA A 312 3.75 11.89 -20.00
CA ALA A 312 4.24 12.21 -18.67
C ALA A 312 5.14 11.10 -18.12
N GLU A 313 6.21 11.49 -17.43
CA GLU A 313 7.11 10.58 -16.74
C GLU A 313 7.53 11.16 -15.39
N ALA A 314 7.55 10.32 -14.36
CA ALA A 314 7.99 10.69 -13.02
C ALA A 314 9.22 9.87 -12.62
N SER A 315 10.26 10.56 -12.16
CA SER A 315 11.47 9.95 -11.59
C SER A 315 11.65 10.36 -10.14
N PHE A 316 12.14 9.42 -9.33
CA PHE A 316 12.28 9.56 -7.88
C PHE A 316 13.74 9.30 -7.52
N LYS A 317 14.42 10.30 -6.93
CA LYS A 317 15.83 10.18 -6.52
C LYS A 317 16.05 10.88 -5.19
N ASN A 318 16.42 10.11 -4.17
CA ASN A 318 16.73 10.61 -2.82
C ASN A 318 15.63 11.52 -2.22
N GLY A 319 14.36 11.17 -2.43
CA GLY A 319 13.21 11.97 -1.97
C GLY A 319 12.84 13.16 -2.86
N ASN A 320 13.65 13.47 -3.87
CA ASN A 320 13.32 14.46 -4.89
C ASN A 320 12.56 13.80 -6.05
N VAL A 321 11.61 14.53 -6.59
CA VAL A 321 10.78 14.13 -7.73
C VAL A 321 11.09 15.06 -8.90
N SER A 322 11.23 14.44 -10.08
CA SER A 322 11.24 15.14 -11.35
C SER A 322 10.12 14.56 -12.21
N LEU A 323 9.09 15.38 -12.45
CA LEU A 323 7.93 15.07 -13.28
C LEU A 323 8.06 15.84 -14.59
N SER A 324 8.25 15.13 -15.70
CA SER A 324 8.30 15.73 -17.04
C SER A 324 7.02 15.44 -17.78
N ILE A 325 6.43 16.46 -18.41
CA ILE A 325 5.27 16.37 -19.29
C ILE A 325 5.69 16.84 -20.68
N HIS A 326 5.82 15.91 -21.59
CA HIS A 326 6.25 16.10 -22.98
C HIS A 326 5.05 16.39 -23.87
N TYR A 327 5.21 17.34 -24.78
CA TYR A 327 4.19 17.84 -25.69
C TYR A 327 4.58 17.53 -27.13
N THR A 328 3.66 16.89 -27.86
CA THR A 328 3.78 16.79 -29.31
C THR A 328 3.68 18.18 -29.94
N GLU A 329 4.21 18.32 -31.16
CA GLU A 329 4.24 19.59 -31.89
C GLU A 329 2.88 20.30 -31.96
N LYS A 330 1.79 19.53 -32.09
CA LYS A 330 0.40 20.02 -32.15
C LYS A 330 -0.04 20.82 -30.92
N VAL A 331 0.53 20.55 -29.75
CA VAL A 331 0.09 21.13 -28.47
C VAL A 331 1.19 21.87 -27.71
N ARG A 332 2.40 22.02 -28.29
CA ARG A 332 3.53 22.73 -27.66
C ARG A 332 3.22 24.17 -27.28
N ASN A 333 2.35 24.84 -28.03
CA ASN A 333 1.91 26.20 -27.70
C ASN A 333 1.23 26.31 -26.32
N ARG A 334 0.74 25.20 -25.75
CA ARG A 334 0.11 25.16 -24.43
C ARG A 334 1.11 25.20 -23.27
N ILE A 335 2.40 24.92 -23.50
CA ILE A 335 3.43 24.81 -22.45
C ILE A 335 3.47 26.07 -21.57
N ALA A 336 3.53 27.26 -22.19
CA ALA A 336 3.60 28.51 -21.46
C ALA A 336 2.35 28.76 -20.60
N SER A 337 1.15 28.51 -21.17
CA SER A 337 -0.11 28.65 -20.42
C SER A 337 -0.22 27.68 -19.25
N HIS A 338 0.17 26.41 -19.45
CA HIS A 338 0.11 25.39 -18.40
C HIS A 338 1.13 25.67 -17.28
N LYS A 339 2.34 26.11 -17.66
CA LYS A 339 3.36 26.56 -16.70
C LYS A 339 2.81 27.68 -15.82
N ASN A 340 2.29 28.74 -16.43
CA ASN A 340 1.78 29.90 -15.69
C ASN A 340 0.63 29.52 -14.75
N LEU A 341 -0.29 28.67 -15.20
CA LEU A 341 -1.41 28.21 -14.36
C LEU A 341 -0.92 27.39 -13.15
N LEU A 342 0.09 26.54 -13.36
CA LEU A 342 0.68 25.74 -12.27
C LEU A 342 1.41 26.64 -11.28
N GLU A 343 2.24 27.57 -11.76
CA GLU A 343 2.94 28.53 -10.91
C GLU A 343 1.95 29.39 -10.11
N GLU A 344 0.90 29.91 -10.74
CA GLU A 344 -0.15 30.66 -10.07
C GLU A 344 -0.83 29.83 -8.97
N LYS A 345 -1.31 28.62 -9.28
CA LYS A 345 -1.98 27.76 -8.30
C LYS A 345 -1.11 27.35 -7.12
N LEU A 346 0.20 27.22 -7.34
CA LEU A 346 1.15 26.79 -6.32
C LEU A 346 1.66 27.95 -5.46
N THR A 347 1.67 29.17 -5.98
CA THR A 347 2.19 30.35 -5.28
C THR A 347 1.12 31.24 -4.65
N SER A 348 -0.14 31.16 -5.11
CA SER A 348 -1.21 32.07 -4.70
C SER A 348 -1.49 32.13 -3.19
N ASP A 349 -1.18 31.06 -2.43
CA ASP A 349 -1.65 30.87 -1.04
C ASP A 349 -0.53 30.44 -0.06
N LEU A 350 0.70 30.93 -0.22
CA LEU A 350 1.85 30.63 0.66
C LEU A 350 2.30 31.86 1.50
N ARG A 351 2.82 31.65 2.72
CA ARG A 351 3.31 32.75 3.61
C ARG A 351 4.46 33.50 2.94
N ARG A 352 4.46 34.83 3.02
CA ARG A 352 5.61 35.66 2.59
C ARG A 352 6.89 35.30 3.34
N ASP A 353 6.80 34.86 4.60
CA ASP A 353 7.99 34.44 5.38
C ASP A 353 8.46 33.01 5.03
N ASN A 354 7.65 32.23 4.31
CA ASN A 354 8.11 31.02 3.62
C ASN A 354 8.64 31.41 2.24
N HIS A 355 9.57 32.36 2.17
CA HIS A 355 10.39 32.65 1.00
C HIS A 355 11.35 31.47 0.67
N VAL A 356 10.83 30.26 0.61
CA VAL A 356 11.36 29.25 -0.29
C VAL A 356 10.75 29.59 -1.65
N PHE A 357 11.43 30.46 -2.40
CA PHE A 357 11.25 30.50 -3.84
C PHE A 357 11.32 29.04 -4.36
N GLY A 358 10.21 28.51 -4.87
CA GLY A 358 10.18 27.28 -5.65
C GLY A 358 10.19 25.95 -4.90
N LEU A 359 9.27 25.72 -3.94
CA LEU A 359 8.98 24.35 -3.45
C LEU A 359 8.70 23.36 -4.58
N VAL A 360 8.07 23.86 -5.64
CA VAL A 360 7.97 23.19 -6.93
C VAL A 360 8.52 24.12 -7.99
N ARG A 361 9.64 23.73 -8.60
CA ARG A 361 10.26 24.46 -9.70
C ARG A 361 9.61 24.03 -11.01
N CYS A 362 8.93 24.96 -11.70
CA CYS A 362 8.32 24.72 -13.00
C CYS A 362 9.21 25.29 -14.11
N VAL A 363 9.77 24.43 -14.97
CA VAL A 363 10.66 24.83 -16.07
C VAL A 363 10.04 24.43 -17.41
N GLY A 364 9.74 25.41 -18.25
CA GLY A 364 9.28 25.19 -19.62
C GLY A 364 10.47 25.05 -20.57
N PHE A 365 10.50 23.96 -21.32
CA PHE A 365 11.38 23.74 -22.46
C PHE A 365 10.58 23.87 -23.76
N SER A 366 11.24 23.76 -24.91
CA SER A 366 10.58 23.84 -26.22
C SER A 366 9.56 22.71 -26.45
N ASP A 367 9.78 21.55 -25.84
CA ASP A 367 9.01 20.32 -26.05
C ASP A 367 8.40 19.73 -24.77
N LYS A 368 8.74 20.25 -23.59
CA LYS A 368 8.25 19.71 -22.31
C LYS A 368 8.12 20.74 -21.20
N LEU A 369 7.29 20.42 -20.22
CA LEU A 369 7.22 21.08 -18.93
C LEU A 369 7.82 20.16 -17.87
N LEU A 370 8.82 20.66 -17.15
CA LEU A 370 9.50 19.96 -16.07
C LEU A 370 9.08 20.54 -14.72
N LEU A 371 8.67 19.68 -13.80
CA LEU A 371 8.39 20.02 -12.40
C LEU A 371 9.40 19.29 -11.50
N GLU A 372 10.17 20.05 -10.74
CA GLU A 372 11.16 19.52 -9.78
C GLU A 372 10.79 19.93 -8.35
N PHE A 373 10.76 18.98 -7.42
CA PHE A 373 10.42 19.24 -6.03
C PHE A 373 10.92 18.17 -5.06
N SER A 374 11.11 18.54 -3.80
CA SER A 374 11.30 17.58 -2.69
C SER A 374 9.95 17.07 -2.21
N LEU A 375 9.71 15.76 -2.30
CA LEU A 375 8.42 15.15 -1.94
C LEU A 375 8.10 15.40 -0.46
N GLN A 376 9.09 15.26 0.41
CA GLN A 376 8.94 15.48 1.85
C GLN A 376 8.56 16.93 2.17
N GLU A 377 9.15 17.91 1.47
CA GLU A 377 8.86 19.33 1.71
C GLU A 377 7.44 19.69 1.26
N VAL A 378 7.01 19.23 0.09
CA VAL A 378 5.66 19.54 -0.42
C VAL A 378 4.54 18.84 0.34
N ILE A 379 4.80 17.68 0.95
CA ILE A 379 3.84 16.98 1.82
C ILE A 379 3.66 17.72 3.16
N ASN A 380 4.77 18.23 3.73
CA ASN A 380 4.76 18.87 5.05
C ASN A 380 4.43 20.36 5.03
N THR A 381 4.42 20.98 3.84
CA THR A 381 4.05 22.39 3.69
C THR A 381 2.57 22.52 3.40
N THR A 382 1.87 23.34 4.19
CA THR A 382 0.42 23.56 4.06
C THR A 382 0.11 24.98 3.58
N HIS A 383 -0.83 25.12 2.65
CA HIS A 383 -1.39 26.41 2.26
C HIS A 383 -2.19 27.04 3.41
N ILE A 384 -2.02 28.34 3.62
CA ILE A 384 -2.64 29.06 4.76
C ILE A 384 -4.16 29.02 4.68
N ILE A 385 -4.70 29.39 3.51
CA ILE A 385 -6.13 29.58 3.31
C ILE A 385 -6.80 28.24 3.02
N ARG A 386 -6.19 27.40 2.17
CA ARG A 386 -6.78 26.13 1.75
C ARG A 386 -6.66 25.03 2.79
N GLN A 387 -5.78 25.17 3.79
CA GLN A 387 -5.47 24.14 4.81
C GLN A 387 -5.13 22.76 4.19
N GLN A 388 -4.65 22.76 2.96
CA GLN A 388 -4.23 21.57 2.22
C GLN A 388 -2.72 21.65 1.98
N ASN A 389 -2.05 20.50 1.95
CA ASN A 389 -0.62 20.48 1.64
C ASN A 389 -0.35 20.83 0.17
N VAL A 390 0.86 21.33 -0.09
CA VAL A 390 1.28 21.76 -1.43
C VAL A 390 1.23 20.60 -2.42
N PHE A 391 1.55 19.38 -1.97
CA PHE A 391 1.46 18.18 -2.79
C PHE A 391 0.05 17.93 -3.34
N LYS A 392 -0.98 18.07 -2.50
CA LYS A 392 -2.38 17.94 -2.95
C LYS A 392 -2.74 18.99 -3.98
N THR A 393 -2.39 20.26 -3.73
CA THR A 393 -2.63 21.35 -4.70
C THR A 393 -1.95 21.05 -6.03
N LEU A 394 -0.71 20.56 -6.00
CA LEU A 394 0.05 20.18 -7.18
C LEU A 394 -0.67 19.08 -7.98
N LEU A 395 -1.05 17.98 -7.33
CA LEU A 395 -1.74 16.89 -8.01
C LEU A 395 -3.12 17.31 -8.54
N ASP A 396 -3.90 18.07 -7.77
CA ASP A 396 -5.21 18.55 -8.21
C ASP A 396 -5.06 19.49 -9.42
N ALA A 397 -4.01 20.32 -9.45
CA ALA A 397 -3.71 21.20 -10.59
C ALA A 397 -3.28 20.41 -11.84
N ILE A 398 -2.39 19.42 -11.69
CA ILE A 398 -1.95 18.54 -12.78
C ILE A 398 -3.14 17.73 -13.31
N ASN A 399 -3.89 17.08 -12.44
CA ASN A 399 -5.03 16.26 -12.83
C ASN A 399 -6.09 17.09 -13.55
N GLY A 400 -6.39 18.30 -13.05
CA GLY A 400 -7.34 19.20 -13.71
C GLY A 400 -6.89 19.72 -15.07
N LEU A 401 -5.58 19.76 -15.33
CA LEU A 401 -5.02 20.15 -16.63
C LEU A 401 -5.01 19.00 -17.64
N TYR A 402 -4.72 17.78 -17.19
CA TYR A 402 -4.33 16.68 -18.08
C TYR A 402 -5.24 15.46 -18.05
N LEU A 403 -6.27 15.41 -17.19
CA LEU A 403 -7.23 14.31 -17.18
C LEU A 403 -8.62 14.78 -17.65
N PRO A 404 -9.33 13.97 -18.46
CA PRO A 404 -10.66 14.32 -18.96
C PRO A 404 -11.79 14.11 -17.93
N PHE A 405 -11.46 13.69 -16.72
CA PHE A 405 -12.39 13.41 -15.62
C PHE A 405 -11.85 13.98 -14.30
N THR A 406 -12.74 14.18 -13.33
CA THR A 406 -12.36 14.68 -12.02
C THR A 406 -11.53 13.63 -11.29
N ALA A 407 -10.29 14.00 -10.93
CA ALA A 407 -9.38 13.14 -10.21
C ALA A 407 -8.72 13.90 -9.05
N ASN A 408 -8.76 13.34 -7.85
CA ASN A 408 -8.17 13.97 -6.66
C ASN A 408 -7.61 12.95 -5.66
N ILE A 409 -6.91 13.47 -4.65
CA ILE A 409 -6.42 12.69 -3.52
C ILE A 409 -7.17 13.02 -2.23
N HIS A 410 -7.42 11.99 -1.44
CA HIS A 410 -7.87 12.10 -0.06
C HIS A 410 -6.93 11.29 0.81
N LYS A 411 -6.32 11.91 1.83
CA LYS A 411 -5.34 11.28 2.71
C LYS A 411 -5.91 11.13 4.11
N SER A 412 -5.53 10.05 4.79
CA SER A 412 -5.82 9.86 6.20
C SER A 412 -5.12 10.93 7.04
N ASN A 413 -5.68 11.23 8.22
CA ASN A 413 -5.05 12.11 9.20
C ASN A 413 -3.85 11.42 9.86
N GLY A 414 -4.00 10.14 10.20
CA GLY A 414 -2.95 9.25 10.64
C GLY A 414 -2.18 8.65 9.46
N LYS A 415 -1.50 7.53 9.72
CA LYS A 415 -0.68 6.84 8.72
C LYS A 415 -1.54 6.22 7.60
N ASP A 416 -2.60 5.52 7.98
CA ASP A 416 -3.51 4.82 7.08
C ASP A 416 -4.97 5.03 7.50
N TRP A 417 -5.91 4.60 6.66
CA TRP A 417 -7.35 4.77 6.92
C TRP A 417 -7.86 3.89 8.05
N ASN A 418 -7.18 2.78 8.33
CA ASN A 418 -7.55 1.92 9.45
C ASN A 418 -7.23 2.58 10.79
N ASP A 419 -6.09 3.26 10.90
CA ASP A 419 -5.74 4.05 12.07
C ASP A 419 -6.78 5.15 12.33
N ASP A 420 -7.21 5.87 11.28
CA ASP A 420 -8.26 6.89 11.38
C ASP A 420 -9.60 6.29 11.86
N LEU A 421 -10.01 5.14 11.34
CA LEU A 421 -11.20 4.44 11.80
C LEU A 421 -11.09 4.01 13.26
N MET A 422 -9.92 3.49 13.66
CA MET A 422 -9.69 3.08 15.03
C MET A 422 -9.72 4.27 15.98
N VAL A 423 -9.17 5.43 15.57
CA VAL A 423 -9.23 6.68 16.34
C VAL A 423 -10.65 7.22 16.42
N SER A 424 -11.43 7.18 15.34
CA SER A 424 -12.82 7.67 15.34
C SER A 424 -13.73 6.85 16.27
N LYS A 425 -13.39 5.57 16.48
CA LYS A 425 -14.10 4.65 17.39
C LYS A 425 -13.62 4.69 18.83
N LYS A 426 -12.49 5.34 19.13
CA LYS A 426 -12.07 5.53 20.52
C LYS A 426 -13.08 6.43 21.21
N THR A 427 -13.58 5.96 22.35
CA THR A 427 -14.48 6.73 23.21
C THR A 427 -13.79 8.02 23.64
N LYS A 428 -14.24 9.16 23.11
CA LYS A 428 -13.77 10.48 23.53
C LYS A 428 -14.64 10.92 24.70
N PHE A 429 -13.97 11.39 25.75
CA PHE A 429 -14.60 11.83 26.97
C PHE A 429 -14.29 13.32 27.16
N ILE A 430 -15.32 14.14 27.35
CA ILE A 430 -15.18 15.58 27.64
C ILE A 430 -15.37 15.75 29.13
N LYS A 431 -14.38 16.33 29.82
CA LYS A 431 -14.50 16.66 31.24
C LYS A 431 -15.56 17.76 31.40
N MET A 432 -16.57 17.49 32.22
CA MET A 432 -17.59 18.46 32.60
C MET A 432 -17.05 19.39 33.68
N GLU A 433 -17.46 20.66 33.67
CA GLU A 433 -17.04 21.65 34.67
C GLU A 433 -17.51 21.28 36.08
N LYS A 434 -18.66 20.61 36.19
CA LYS A 434 -19.27 20.17 37.44
C LYS A 434 -19.83 18.76 37.31
N VAL A 435 -19.93 18.07 38.45
CA VAL A 435 -20.63 16.78 38.55
C VAL A 435 -22.08 17.05 38.90
N VAL A 436 -22.98 16.89 37.94
CA VAL A 436 -24.43 17.07 38.13
C VAL A 436 -25.10 15.70 37.98
N PRO A 437 -25.74 15.14 39.02
CA PRO A 437 -26.34 13.80 38.96
C PRO A 437 -27.29 13.58 37.78
N LYS A 438 -28.05 14.61 37.39
CA LYS A 438 -28.99 14.58 36.27
C LYS A 438 -28.32 14.56 34.88
N GLU A 439 -27.03 14.90 34.79
CA GLU A 439 -26.28 14.97 33.52
C GLU A 439 -25.40 13.74 33.28
N LEU A 440 -25.26 12.85 34.28
CA LEU A 440 -24.54 11.59 34.16
C LEU A 440 -25.32 10.63 33.25
N GLY A 441 -24.67 10.09 32.24
CA GLY A 441 -25.22 9.10 31.32
C GLY A 441 -24.57 7.73 31.46
N ILE A 442 -25.29 6.67 31.06
CA ILE A 442 -24.67 5.34 30.90
C ILE A 442 -23.58 5.43 29.83
N GLY A 443 -22.40 4.90 30.14
CA GLY A 443 -21.23 4.95 29.27
C GLY A 443 -20.34 6.18 29.47
N ASP A 444 -20.73 7.15 30.31
CA ASP A 444 -19.84 8.22 30.77
C ASP A 444 -18.76 7.68 31.73
N GLN A 445 -17.71 8.47 31.92
CA GLN A 445 -16.68 8.19 32.91
C GLN A 445 -16.80 9.09 34.12
N ILE A 446 -16.49 8.55 35.29
CA ILE A 446 -16.36 9.29 36.53
C ILE A 446 -14.95 9.09 37.08
N GLU A 447 -14.48 10.08 37.82
CA GLU A 447 -13.27 10.00 38.61
C GLU A 447 -13.63 10.14 40.08
N LEU A 448 -13.06 9.31 40.93
CA LEU A 448 -13.29 9.31 42.36
C LEU A 448 -12.42 10.35 43.06
N LYS A 449 -12.90 10.87 44.19
CA LYS A 449 -12.10 11.70 45.12
C LYS A 449 -10.93 10.92 45.73
N SER A 450 -11.08 9.61 45.87
CA SER A 450 -10.01 8.72 46.31
C SER A 450 -8.91 8.63 45.24
N PRO A 451 -7.62 8.62 45.61
CA PRO A 451 -6.52 8.45 44.66
C PRO A 451 -6.51 7.07 43.98
N LYS A 452 -7.24 6.09 44.54
CA LYS A 452 -7.43 4.75 43.96
C LYS A 452 -8.90 4.37 43.88
N GLY A 453 -9.23 3.57 42.87
CA GLY A 453 -10.53 2.93 42.74
C GLY A 453 -10.69 1.73 43.69
N PRO A 454 -11.86 1.07 43.64
CA PRO A 454 -12.10 -0.17 44.35
C PRO A 454 -10.97 -1.17 44.10
N GLU A 455 -10.58 -1.93 45.13
CA GLU A 455 -9.55 -2.97 45.04
C GLU A 455 -8.19 -2.48 44.49
N GLY A 456 -7.89 -1.18 44.64
CA GLY A 456 -6.64 -0.60 44.18
C GLY A 456 -6.58 -0.34 42.67
N ALA A 457 -7.70 -0.46 41.96
CA ALA A 457 -7.82 -0.11 40.55
C ALA A 457 -7.61 1.39 40.29
N THR A 458 -7.67 1.79 39.02
CA THR A 458 -7.65 3.21 38.65
C THR A 458 -8.81 3.95 39.32
N ASN A 459 -8.62 5.20 39.70
CA ASN A 459 -9.69 6.03 40.28
C ASN A 459 -10.75 6.47 39.25
N LYS A 460 -10.66 6.01 37.99
CA LYS A 460 -11.63 6.28 36.92
C LYS A 460 -12.44 5.05 36.59
N GLY A 461 -13.76 5.21 36.53
CA GLY A 461 -14.71 4.14 36.24
C GLY A 461 -15.74 4.56 35.19
N THR A 462 -16.27 3.60 34.44
CA THR A 462 -17.29 3.83 33.41
C THR A 462 -18.67 3.48 33.96
N ILE A 463 -19.63 4.39 33.86
CA ILE A 463 -21.01 4.19 34.34
C ILE A 463 -21.70 3.09 33.52
N LYS A 464 -22.22 2.07 34.19
CA LYS A 464 -23.02 0.98 33.60
C LYS A 464 -24.52 1.15 33.89
N SER A 465 -24.87 1.72 35.04
CA SER A 465 -26.25 2.07 35.38
C SER A 465 -26.30 3.25 36.33
N ILE A 466 -27.42 3.97 36.32
CA ILE A 466 -27.68 5.12 37.20
C ILE A 466 -28.69 4.70 38.27
N LYS A 467 -28.43 5.05 39.52
CA LYS A 467 -29.29 4.78 40.68
C LYS A 467 -29.70 6.11 41.35
N PRO A 468 -30.76 6.12 42.17
CA PRO A 468 -31.21 7.33 42.86
C PRO A 468 -30.12 8.03 43.69
N ASN A 469 -29.22 7.25 44.31
CA ASN A 469 -28.20 7.76 45.24
C ASN A 469 -26.75 7.65 44.70
N GLY A 470 -26.58 7.29 43.44
CA GLY A 470 -25.24 7.10 42.86
C GLY A 470 -25.27 6.40 41.51
N VAL A 471 -24.14 5.82 41.12
CA VAL A 471 -23.95 5.13 39.84
C VAL A 471 -23.27 3.79 40.07
N GLU A 472 -23.56 2.79 39.23
CA GLU A 472 -22.72 1.60 39.17
C GLU A 472 -21.66 1.77 38.12
N CYS A 473 -20.40 1.58 38.51
CA CYS A 473 -19.25 1.83 37.66
C CYS A 473 -18.36 0.59 37.54
N ASP A 474 -17.84 0.43 36.33
CA ASP A 474 -16.83 -0.56 35.96
C ASP A 474 -15.46 0.12 35.94
N PHE A 475 -14.56 -0.36 36.79
CA PHE A 475 -13.19 0.13 36.93
C PHE A 475 -12.17 -0.79 36.22
N GLY A 476 -12.63 -1.64 35.30
CA GLY A 476 -11.80 -2.68 34.66
C GLY A 476 -11.60 -3.92 35.53
N LEU A 477 -12.52 -4.15 36.46
CA LEU A 477 -12.53 -5.27 37.40
C LEU A 477 -13.59 -6.30 37.02
N THR A 478 -13.58 -7.45 37.69
CA THR A 478 -14.54 -8.54 37.47
C THR A 478 -15.98 -8.13 37.79
N TYR A 479 -16.18 -7.13 38.66
CA TYR A 479 -17.48 -6.66 39.14
C TYR A 479 -17.66 -5.16 38.92
N THR A 480 -18.92 -4.71 38.90
CA THR A 480 -19.30 -3.30 38.96
C THR A 480 -19.51 -2.86 40.41
N TYR A 481 -19.16 -1.62 40.72
CA TYR A 481 -19.22 -1.07 42.08
C TYR A 481 -20.20 0.08 42.14
N ALA A 482 -21.05 0.09 43.17
CA ALA A 482 -21.93 1.22 43.46
C ALA A 482 -21.12 2.37 44.06
N ILE A 483 -21.11 3.51 43.37
CA ILE A 483 -20.41 4.72 43.75
C ILE A 483 -21.43 5.81 44.09
N PRO A 484 -21.45 6.35 45.32
CA PRO A 484 -22.34 7.45 45.67
C PRO A 484 -21.90 8.74 44.97
N TYR A 485 -22.85 9.62 44.61
CA TYR A 485 -22.54 10.87 43.90
C TYR A 485 -21.49 11.74 44.63
N LEU A 486 -21.51 11.74 45.96
CA LEU A 486 -20.58 12.49 46.80
C LEU A 486 -19.12 12.03 46.67
N ALA A 487 -18.87 10.79 46.23
CA ALA A 487 -17.54 10.24 46.05
C ALA A 487 -16.90 10.61 44.69
N ILE A 488 -17.65 11.25 43.80
CA ILE A 488 -17.22 11.62 42.46
C ILE A 488 -16.57 13.02 42.49
N VAL A 489 -15.35 13.15 41.97
CA VAL A 489 -14.62 14.42 41.85
C VAL A 489 -14.74 15.04 40.46
N SER A 490 -14.88 14.22 39.43
CA SER A 490 -15.00 14.69 38.06
C SER A 490 -15.87 13.75 37.25
N HIS A 491 -16.64 14.34 36.34
CA HIS A 491 -17.48 13.64 35.39
C HIS A 491 -16.95 13.92 33.99
N PHE A 492 -16.84 12.88 33.18
CA PHE A 492 -16.45 12.97 31.79
C PHE A 492 -17.55 12.38 30.90
N LYS A 493 -18.15 13.23 30.08
CA LYS A 493 -19.25 12.85 29.20
C LYS A 493 -18.73 12.14 27.95
N ASN A 494 -19.32 11.00 27.64
CA ASN A 494 -18.98 10.20 26.47
C ASN A 494 -19.57 10.82 25.20
N THR A 495 -18.71 11.25 24.27
CA THR A 495 -19.16 11.91 23.05
C THR A 495 -19.73 10.97 22.00
N ALA A 496 -19.51 9.65 22.12
CA ALA A 496 -20.09 8.66 21.20
C ALA A 496 -21.62 8.49 21.40
N PHE A 497 -22.15 8.88 22.56
CA PHE A 497 -23.59 8.88 22.83
C PHE A 497 -24.30 10.14 22.33
N LEU A 498 -23.60 11.30 22.33
CA LEU A 498 -24.12 12.57 21.79
C LEU A 498 -24.40 12.51 20.27
N SER A 499 -23.69 11.66 19.52
CA SER A 499 -23.94 11.48 18.09
C SER A 499 -25.11 10.54 17.80
N ARG A 500 -25.38 9.55 18.66
CA ARG A 500 -26.53 8.63 18.50
C ARG A 500 -27.86 9.30 18.81
N GLU A 501 -27.95 10.13 19.85
CA GLU A 501 -29.18 10.90 20.12
C GLU A 501 -29.51 11.87 18.97
N ARG A 502 -28.50 12.47 18.33
CA ARG A 502 -28.72 13.32 17.14
C ARG A 502 -29.16 12.54 15.90
N GLU A 503 -28.75 11.28 15.76
CA GLU A 503 -29.25 10.40 14.68
C GLU A 503 -30.66 9.92 14.99
N ASP A 504 -30.97 9.49 16.22
CA ASP A 504 -32.31 9.05 16.61
C ASP A 504 -33.34 10.20 16.60
N GLU A 505 -32.95 11.43 16.95
CA GLU A 505 -33.80 12.62 16.80
C GLU A 505 -34.05 13.01 15.34
N ARG A 506 -33.07 12.81 14.45
CA ARG A 506 -33.24 13.02 13.00
C ARG A 506 -34.14 11.95 12.38
N THR A 507 -34.05 10.71 12.86
CA THR A 507 -34.89 9.60 12.40
C THR A 507 -36.34 9.79 12.88
N LYS A 508 -36.54 10.20 14.15
CA LYS A 508 -37.88 10.54 14.68
C LYS A 508 -38.51 11.78 14.03
N LYS A 509 -37.73 12.78 13.63
CA LYS A 509 -38.26 13.92 12.86
C LYS A 509 -38.68 13.55 11.44
N ASN A 510 -38.02 12.57 10.81
CA ASN A 510 -38.41 12.10 9.48
C ASN A 510 -39.68 11.22 9.52
N ASP A 511 -39.88 10.41 10.55
CA ASP A 511 -41.10 9.59 10.67
C ASP A 511 -42.36 10.44 10.96
N ASN A 512 -42.21 11.59 11.64
CA ASN A 512 -43.31 12.52 11.86
C ASN A 512 -43.69 13.38 10.63
N LEU A 513 -42.85 13.43 9.60
CA LEU A 513 -43.13 14.17 8.35
C LEU A 513 -43.80 13.31 7.26
N GLN A 514 -43.94 11.99 7.47
CA GLN A 514 -44.60 11.08 6.51
C GLN A 514 -46.03 10.66 6.90
N ASN A 515 -46.56 11.12 8.04
CA ASN A 515 -47.91 10.76 8.50
C ASN A 515 -48.96 11.90 8.41
N HIS A 516 -48.70 12.95 7.62
CA HIS A 516 -49.71 13.98 7.31
C HIS A 516 -49.79 14.28 5.82
N ILE A 517 -50.09 13.27 5.00
CA ILE A 517 -50.82 13.45 3.74
C ILE A 517 -51.78 12.26 3.60
N ALA A 518 -53.02 12.48 4.03
CA ALA A 518 -54.22 11.76 3.61
C ALA A 518 -55.32 12.78 3.44
#